data_AF-A0A009HBH5-F1
#
_entry.id   AF-A0A009HBH5-F1
#
_cell.length_a   1.000
_cell.length_b   1.000
_cell.length_c   1.000
_cell.angle_alpha   90.00
_cell.angle_beta   90.00
_cell.angle_gamma   90.00
#
_symmetry.space_group_name_H-M   'P 1'
#
loop_
_entity.id
_entity.type
_entity.pdbx_description
1 polymer ?
#
loop_
_entity_poly.entity_id
_entity_poly.type
_entity_poly.pdbx_seq_one_letter_code
_entity_poly.pdbx_strand_id
1 'polypeptide(L)' 'MNLAKVAELTKVSPRMLRYYESLGLIQPLRASNNYRSYTQKDIEKY' A
#
# COMPACT_ATOMS: atom_id res chain seq x y z
N MET A 1 -3.06 -6.94 2.71
CA MET A 1 -2.40 -7.28 1.43
C MET A 1 -0.97 -6.76 1.46
N ASN A 2 0.00 -7.40 0.81
CA ASN A 2 1.38 -6.87 0.77
C ASN A 2 1.54 -5.85 -0.38
N LEU A 3 2.61 -5.05 -0.33
CA LEU A 3 2.90 -4.01 -1.32
C LEU A 3 2.96 -4.55 -2.76
N ALA A 4 3.50 -5.75 -2.95
CA ALA A 4 3.61 -6.40 -4.26
C ALA A 4 2.23 -6.69 -4.86
N LYS A 5 1.29 -7.21 -4.07
CA LYS A 5 -0.06 -7.52 -4.53
C LYS A 5 -0.86 -6.25 -4.82
N VAL A 6 -0.61 -5.16 -4.07
CA VAL A 6 -1.18 -3.84 -4.40
C VAL A 6 -0.65 -3.33 -5.73
N ALA A 7 0.65 -3.46 -5.98
CA ALA A 7 1.27 -3.05 -7.23
C ALA A 7 0.69 -3.78 -8.44
N GLU A 8 0.44 -5.08 -8.32
CA GLU A 8 -0.22 -5.86 -9.38
C GLU A 8 -1.67 -5.41 -9.63
N LEU A 9 -2.45 -5.19 -8.57
CA LEU A 9 -3.86 -4.82 -8.68
C LEU A 9 -4.07 -3.41 -9.24
N THR A 10 -3.23 -2.46 -8.83
CA THR A 10 -3.32 -1.05 -9.22
C THR A 10 -2.54 -0.71 -10.48
N LYS A 11 -1.69 -1.65 -10.96
CA LYS A 11 -0.64 -1.38 -11.95
C LYS A 11 0.33 -0.26 -11.57
N VAL A 12 0.34 0.15 -10.29
CA VAL A 12 1.27 1.16 -9.76
C VAL A 12 2.55 0.45 -9.35
N SER A 13 3.70 0.99 -9.76
CA SER A 13 4.98 0.40 -9.37
C SER A 13 5.16 0.40 -7.84
N PRO A 14 5.83 -0.61 -7.24
CA PRO A 14 6.15 -0.63 -5.81
C PRO A 14 6.98 0.59 -5.35
N ARG A 15 7.66 1.26 -6.28
CA ARG A 15 8.40 2.49 -6.03
C ARG A 15 7.46 3.68 -5.84
N MET A 16 6.44 3.82 -6.68
CA MET A 16 5.41 4.86 -6.53
C MET A 16 4.58 4.66 -5.27
N LEU A 17 4.21 3.42 -4.93
CA LEU A 17 3.50 3.15 -3.68
C LEU A 17 4.31 3.58 -2.45
N ARG A 18 5.63 3.29 -2.42
CA ARG A 18 6.53 3.80 -1.37
C ARG A 18 6.61 5.32 -1.34
N TYR A 19 6.58 5.95 -2.51
CA TYR A 19 6.55 7.41 -2.61
C TYR A 19 5.24 7.98 -2.02
N TYR A 20 4.10 7.38 -2.31
CA TYR A 20 2.82 7.76 -1.71
C TYR A 20 2.76 7.49 -0.21
N GLU A 21 3.39 6.40 0.27
CA GLU A 21 3.54 6.12 1.71
C GLU A 21 4.39 7.22 2.37
N SER A 22 5.49 7.64 1.73
CA SER A 22 6.33 8.73 2.25
C SER A 22 5.65 10.09 2.24
N LEU A 23 4.73 10.32 1.29
CA LEU A 23 3.89 11.51 1.24
C LEU A 23 2.70 11.45 2.22
N GLY A 24 2.47 10.31 2.89
CA GLY A 24 1.32 10.11 3.77
C GLY A 24 -0.02 9.95 3.06
N LEU A 25 -0.01 9.78 1.74
CA LEU A 25 -1.20 9.59 0.90
C LEU A 25 -1.81 8.20 1.07
N ILE A 26 -0.96 7.20 1.30
CA ILE A 26 -1.38 5.85 1.67
C ILE A 26 -0.82 5.50 3.04
N GLN A 27 -1.65 4.90 3.89
CA GLN A 27 -1.26 4.50 5.23
C GLN A 27 -1.52 3.01 5.42
N PRO A 28 -0.51 2.14 5.24
CA PRO A 28 -0.71 0.71 5.49
C PRO A 28 -1.01 0.50 6.98
N LEU A 29 -2.03 -0.32 7.24
CA LEU A 29 -2.25 -0.84 8.58
C LEU A 29 -1.05 -1.70 8.96
N ARG A 30 -0.40 -1.35 10.08
CA ARG A 30 0.61 -2.21 10.68
C ARG A 30 -0.11 -3.38 11.33
N ALA A 31 0.03 -4.56 10.74
CA ALA A 31 -0.42 -5.77 11.39
C ALA A 31 0.42 -6.02 12.64
N SER A 32 -0.16 -6.72 13.62
CA SER A 32 0.45 -7.05 14.93
C SER A 32 1.77 -7.82 14.84
N ASN A 33 2.12 -8.31 13.65
CA ASN A 33 3.38 -8.98 13.32
C ASN A 33 4.45 -8.05 12.70
N ASN A 34 4.29 -6.72 12.79
CA ASN A 34 5.17 -5.72 12.16
C ASN A 34 5.19 -5.74 10.62
N TYR A 35 4.33 -6.52 9.96
CA TYR A 35 4.20 -6.49 8.51
C TYR A 35 3.24 -5.38 8.08
N ARG A 36 3.56 -4.76 6.94
CA ARG A 36 2.67 -3.78 6.29
C ARG A 36 1.52 -4.53 5.62
N SER A 37 0.30 -4.26 6.05
CA SER A 37 -0.91 -4.76 5.40
C SER A 37 -1.68 -3.59 4.79
N TYR A 38 -1.74 -3.57 3.47
CA TYR A 38 -2.60 -2.69 2.70
C TYR A 38 -4.00 -3.28 2.64
N THR A 39 -5.03 -2.49 2.95
CA THR A 39 -6.41 -2.90 2.76
C THR A 39 -6.92 -2.43 1.41
N GLN A 40 -7.96 -3.08 0.90
CA GLN A 40 -8.55 -2.69 -0.38
C GLN A 40 -9.07 -1.23 -0.35
N LYS A 41 -9.54 -0.75 0.80
CA LYS A 41 -9.92 0.66 1.00
C LYS A 41 -8.76 1.66 0.85
N ASP A 42 -7.54 1.27 1.21
CA ASP A 42 -6.36 2.13 1.00
C ASP A 42 -6.01 2.26 -0.49
N ILE A 43 -6.44 1.27 -1.28
CA ILE A 43 -6.19 1.17 -2.71
C ILE A 43 -7.31 1.86 -3.50
N GLU A 44 -8.56 1.67 -3.09
CA GLU A 44 -9.77 2.14 -3.78
C GLU A 44 -9.99 3.65 -3.67
N LYS A 45 -9.22 4.34 -2.82
CA LYS A 45 -9.33 5.79 -2.61
C LYS A 45 -8.64 6.62 -3.71
N TYR A 46 -8.03 5.96 -4.69
CA TYR A 46 -7.35 6.53 -5.85
C TYR A 46 -7.79 5.81 -7.13
#